data_AF-A0AA37QXT6-F1
#
_entry.id   AF-A0AA37QXT6-F1
#
_cell.length_a   1.000
_cell.length_b   1.000
_cell.length_c   1.000
_cell.angle_alpha   90.00
_cell.angle_beta   90.00
_cell.angle_gamma   90.00
#
_symmetry.space_group_name_H-M   'P 1'
#
loop_
_entity.id
_entity.type
_entity.pdbx_description
1 polymer ?
#
loop_
_entity_poly.entity_id
_entity_poly.type
_entity_poly.pdbx_seq_one_letter_code
_entity_poly.pdbx_strand_id
1 'polypeptide(L)'
;MPELAIERLVVGLAGAVATDDDVRMLTSRLGSRLTPDWLLSLVRTYALAGQCFDLPSDADVSGLGVALIWLTPRQIASEATESEPGMSVAPLGFIPIGACAYGSGDPYFLDLRPGAADPPLVRVPHDFAVEQQYPLGRIEVVTGTLSGFFAKASLSV
;
A
#
# COMPACT_ATOMS: atom_id res chain seq x y z
N MET A 1 -2.44 -9.22 -12.55
CA MET A 1 -2.02 -7.91 -13.09
C MET A 1 -2.91 -6.86 -12.44
N PRO A 2 -2.38 -6.06 -11.50
CA PRO A 2 -3.16 -5.05 -10.76
C PRO A 2 -3.87 -4.04 -11.66
N GLU A 3 -3.24 -3.63 -12.77
CA GLU A 3 -3.76 -2.65 -13.74
C GLU A 3 -5.13 -3.07 -14.33
N LEU A 4 -5.31 -4.34 -14.70
CA LEU A 4 -6.60 -4.83 -15.21
C LEU A 4 -7.69 -4.88 -14.14
N ALA A 5 -7.30 -5.06 -12.87
CA ALA A 5 -8.27 -5.16 -11.78
C ALA A 5 -8.81 -3.79 -11.38
N ILE A 6 -7.96 -2.76 -11.40
CA ILE A 6 -8.32 -1.38 -11.05
C ILE A 6 -9.15 -0.69 -12.15
N GLU A 7 -9.10 -1.16 -13.40
CA GLU A 7 -9.92 -0.61 -14.50
C GLU A 7 -11.42 -0.56 -14.18
N ARG A 8 -11.94 -1.47 -13.36
CA ARG A 8 -13.36 -1.41 -12.93
C ARG A 8 -13.68 -0.20 -12.07
N LEU A 9 -12.69 0.33 -11.35
CA LEU A 9 -12.83 1.41 -10.38
C LEU A 9 -12.48 2.77 -11.00
N VAL A 10 -11.86 2.80 -12.19
CA VAL A 10 -11.22 3.99 -12.76
C VAL A 10 -12.14 5.21 -12.84
N VAL A 11 -13.42 5.01 -13.17
CA VAL A 11 -14.42 6.09 -13.31
C VAL A 11 -14.77 6.74 -11.96
N GLY A 12 -14.61 6.01 -10.86
CA GLY A 12 -14.91 6.51 -9.52
C GLY A 12 -13.71 7.05 -8.76
N LEU A 13 -12.49 6.89 -9.28
CA LEU A 13 -11.28 7.40 -8.62
C LEU A 13 -11.30 8.92 -8.58
N ALA A 14 -11.15 9.48 -7.39
CA ALA A 14 -11.18 10.92 -7.11
C ALA A 14 -9.85 11.45 -6.53
N GLY A 15 -8.83 10.61 -6.41
CA GLY A 15 -7.50 11.00 -5.97
C GLY A 15 -6.70 11.78 -7.04
N ALA A 16 -5.38 11.82 -6.86
CA ALA A 16 -4.45 12.39 -7.82
C ALA A 16 -3.54 11.32 -8.43
N VAL A 17 -3.11 11.55 -9.66
CA VAL A 17 -2.03 10.78 -10.30
C VAL A 17 -0.67 11.31 -9.83
N ALA A 18 0.31 10.43 -9.69
CA ALA A 18 1.69 10.81 -9.42
C ALA A 18 2.31 11.52 -10.64
N THR A 19 3.03 12.61 -10.38
CA THR A 19 3.80 13.33 -11.38
C THR A 19 5.15 12.65 -11.67
N ASP A 20 5.85 13.09 -12.71
CA ASP A 20 7.23 12.64 -12.97
C ASP A 20 8.19 13.01 -11.82
N ASP A 21 7.95 14.14 -11.16
CA ASP A 21 8.73 14.55 -9.98
C ASP A 21 8.48 13.62 -8.79
N ASP A 22 7.24 13.23 -8.58
CA ASP A 22 6.88 12.26 -7.53
C ASP A 22 7.57 10.92 -7.75
N VAL A 23 7.57 10.42 -8.99
CA VAL A 23 8.20 9.15 -9.37
C VAL A 23 9.71 9.21 -9.17
N ARG A 24 10.36 10.30 -9.63
CA ARG A 24 11.80 10.51 -9.39
C ARG A 24 12.12 10.55 -7.90
N MET A 25 11.29 11.22 -7.11
CA MET A 25 11.46 11.32 -5.67
C MET A 25 11.33 9.96 -4.98
N LEU A 26 10.28 9.19 -5.30
CA LEU A 26 10.08 7.84 -4.77
C LEU A 26 11.27 6.93 -5.06
N THR A 27 11.70 6.85 -6.32
CA THR A 27 12.83 6.01 -6.72
C THR A 27 14.13 6.45 -6.05
N SER A 28 14.36 7.76 -5.91
CA SER A 28 15.54 8.29 -5.23
C SER A 28 15.55 8.00 -3.73
N ARG A 29 14.39 8.00 -3.06
CA ARG A 29 14.27 7.82 -1.61
C ARG A 29 14.25 6.35 -1.20
N LEU A 30 13.59 5.50 -1.99
CA LEU A 30 13.30 4.11 -1.62
C LEU A 30 14.11 3.08 -2.41
N GLY A 31 14.75 3.50 -3.51
CA GLY A 31 15.50 2.63 -4.40
C GLY A 31 14.62 1.74 -5.28
N SER A 32 15.22 1.15 -6.31
CA SER A 32 14.52 0.34 -7.32
C SER A 32 13.89 -0.95 -6.77
N ARG A 33 14.40 -1.48 -5.66
CA ARG A 33 13.84 -2.68 -5.02
C ARG A 33 12.43 -2.46 -4.49
N LEU A 34 12.13 -1.26 -3.98
CA LEU A 34 10.80 -0.91 -3.46
C LEU A 34 9.94 -0.15 -4.48
N THR A 35 10.54 0.30 -5.59
CA THR A 35 9.85 1.06 -6.63
C THR A 35 9.90 0.32 -7.99
N PRO A 36 9.31 -0.88 -8.08
CA PRO A 36 9.28 -1.61 -9.34
C PRO A 36 8.45 -0.85 -10.38
N ASP A 37 8.81 -0.99 -11.66
CA ASP A 37 8.22 -0.23 -12.78
C ASP A 37 6.69 -0.31 -12.83
N TRP A 38 6.11 -1.48 -12.53
CA TRP A 38 4.66 -1.66 -12.52
C TRP A 38 3.97 -0.79 -11.45
N LEU A 39 4.59 -0.59 -10.29
CA LEU A 39 4.02 0.24 -9.23
C LEU A 39 4.09 1.71 -9.62
N LEU A 40 5.20 2.12 -10.22
CA LEU A 40 5.37 3.47 -10.75
C LEU A 40 4.39 3.75 -11.90
N SER A 41 4.16 2.77 -12.79
CA SER A 41 3.12 2.82 -13.82
C SER A 41 1.73 2.98 -13.21
N LEU A 42 1.42 2.18 -12.18
CA LEU A 42 0.11 2.21 -11.51
C LEU A 42 -0.19 3.60 -10.94
N VAL A 43 0.72 4.18 -10.15
CA VAL A 43 0.48 5.49 -9.51
C VAL A 43 0.50 6.67 -10.48
N ARG A 44 1.14 6.52 -11.66
CA ARG A 44 1.10 7.53 -12.73
C ARG A 44 -0.17 7.47 -13.56
N THR A 45 -0.73 6.28 -13.71
CA THR A 45 -1.88 6.03 -14.60
C THR A 45 -3.20 6.28 -13.88
N TYR A 46 -3.30 5.88 -12.62
CA TYR A 46 -4.56 5.89 -11.88
C TYR A 46 -4.53 6.92 -10.75
N ALA A 47 -5.66 7.62 -10.57
CA ALA A 47 -5.86 8.68 -9.58
C ALA A 47 -5.98 8.12 -8.15
N LEU A 48 -4.89 7.50 -7.67
CA LEU A 48 -4.82 6.77 -6.42
C LEU A 48 -4.50 7.66 -5.22
N ALA A 49 -3.66 8.69 -5.38
CA ALA A 49 -3.20 9.48 -4.23
C ALA A 49 -4.38 10.18 -3.54
N GLY A 50 -4.63 9.84 -2.28
CA GLY A 50 -5.76 10.31 -1.48
C GLY A 50 -7.06 9.54 -1.67
N GLN A 51 -7.09 8.50 -2.51
CA GLN A 51 -8.29 7.69 -2.71
C GLN A 51 -8.58 6.80 -1.51
N CYS A 52 -9.84 6.79 -1.07
CA CYS A 52 -10.33 5.89 -0.02
C CYS A 52 -10.87 4.59 -0.61
N PHE A 53 -10.54 3.47 0.03
CA PHE A 53 -10.99 2.13 -0.29
C PHE A 53 -11.49 1.43 0.96
N ASP A 54 -12.62 0.74 0.84
CA ASP A 54 -13.14 -0.15 1.87
C ASP A 54 -13.11 -1.60 1.40
N LEU A 55 -12.77 -2.51 2.30
CA LEU A 55 -12.90 -3.96 2.12
C LEU A 55 -13.67 -4.53 3.32
N PRO A 56 -14.79 -5.24 3.10
CA PRO A 56 -15.51 -5.86 4.20
C PRO A 56 -14.69 -6.97 4.86
N SER A 57 -14.96 -7.26 6.13
CA SER A 57 -14.21 -8.22 6.94
C SER A 57 -14.26 -9.65 6.41
N ASP A 58 -15.31 -10.03 5.67
CA ASP A 58 -15.41 -11.35 5.02
C ASP A 58 -14.56 -11.48 3.75
N ALA A 59 -14.10 -10.35 3.20
CA ALA A 59 -13.21 -10.28 2.04
C ALA A 59 -11.74 -10.03 2.42
N ASP A 60 -11.49 -9.58 3.66
CA ASP A 60 -10.17 -9.43 4.29
C ASP A 60 -9.73 -10.77 4.91
N VAL A 61 -8.55 -11.28 4.52
CA VAL A 61 -8.00 -12.54 5.04
C VAL A 61 -7.78 -12.51 6.56
N SER A 62 -7.51 -11.34 7.14
CA SER A 62 -7.37 -11.16 8.59
C SER A 62 -8.71 -11.12 9.34
N GLY A 63 -9.83 -10.92 8.64
CA GLY A 63 -11.16 -10.80 9.25
C GLY A 63 -11.47 -9.45 9.91
N LEU A 64 -10.59 -8.45 9.80
CA LEU A 64 -10.78 -7.14 10.44
C LEU A 64 -11.51 -6.13 9.54
N GLY A 65 -11.41 -6.30 8.23
CA GLY A 65 -11.86 -5.32 7.25
C GLY A 65 -10.83 -4.21 7.05
N VAL A 66 -11.02 -3.44 5.99
CA VAL A 66 -10.09 -2.38 5.59
C VAL A 66 -10.87 -1.10 5.37
N ALA A 67 -10.33 -0.01 5.89
CA ALA A 67 -10.62 1.35 5.45
C ALA A 67 -9.27 2.03 5.20
N LEU A 68 -8.87 2.09 3.93
CA LEU A 68 -7.55 2.48 3.47
C LEU A 68 -7.66 3.81 2.74
N ILE A 69 -6.83 4.78 3.13
CA ILE A 69 -6.56 5.97 2.33
C ILE A 69 -5.23 5.74 1.64
N TRP A 70 -5.23 5.71 0.32
CA TRP A 70 -4.02 5.51 -0.47
C TRP A 70 -3.13 6.74 -0.36
N LEU A 71 -1.89 6.54 0.03
CA LEU A 71 -0.94 7.59 0.36
C LEU A 71 -0.49 8.34 -0.90
N THR A 72 -0.26 9.65 -0.77
CA THR A 72 0.47 10.39 -1.79
C THR A 72 1.91 9.88 -1.91
N PRO A 73 2.59 10.06 -3.06
CA PRO A 73 3.99 9.67 -3.21
C PRO A 73 4.90 10.21 -2.10
N ARG A 74 4.72 11.47 -1.69
CA ARG A 74 5.49 12.06 -0.58
C ARG A 74 5.21 11.38 0.76
N GLN A 75 3.96 11.01 1.02
CA GLN A 75 3.60 10.26 2.23
C GLN A 75 4.14 8.84 2.20
N ILE A 76 4.12 8.14 1.05
CA ILE A 76 4.76 6.83 0.89
C ILE A 76 6.25 6.91 1.26
N ALA A 77 6.96 7.91 0.73
CA ALA A 77 8.38 8.09 1.04
C ALA A 77 8.63 8.41 2.52
N SER A 78 7.85 9.33 3.10
CA SER A 78 7.97 9.70 4.52
C SER A 78 7.64 8.51 5.42
N GLU A 79 6.54 7.80 5.18
CA GLU A 79 6.15 6.62 5.96
C GLU A 79 7.24 5.55 5.93
N ALA A 80 7.86 5.29 4.78
CA ALA A 80 8.91 4.29 4.64
C ALA A 80 10.26 4.68 5.27
N THR A 81 10.51 5.97 5.53
CA THR A 81 11.86 6.46 5.91
C THR A 81 11.92 7.27 7.19
N GLU A 82 10.77 7.72 7.71
CA GLU A 82 10.67 8.68 8.80
C GLU A 82 9.66 8.24 9.88
N SER A 83 8.82 7.23 9.62
CA SER A 83 7.78 6.75 10.52
C SER A 83 7.89 5.24 10.79
N GLU A 84 7.52 4.83 12.00
CA GLU A 84 7.26 3.41 12.30
C GLU A 84 5.80 3.06 11.96
N PRO A 85 5.51 1.82 11.51
CA PRO A 85 6.42 0.69 11.35
C PRO A 85 7.26 0.72 10.05
N GLY A 86 7.07 1.72 9.18
CA GLY A 86 7.66 1.75 7.84
C GLY A 86 9.18 1.68 7.83
N MET A 87 9.86 2.40 8.73
CA MET A 87 11.31 2.33 8.90
C MET A 87 11.80 0.91 9.21
N SER A 88 11.06 0.15 10.02
CA SER A 88 11.40 -1.22 10.39
C SER A 88 11.17 -2.23 9.26
N VAL A 89 10.13 -2.06 8.44
CA VAL A 89 9.74 -3.06 7.43
C VAL A 89 10.19 -2.73 6.01
N ALA A 90 10.47 -1.47 5.68
CA ALA A 90 10.93 -1.09 4.33
C ALA A 90 12.24 -1.79 3.92
N PRO A 91 13.29 -1.87 4.78
CA PRO A 91 14.50 -2.63 4.46
C PRO A 91 14.24 -4.12 4.21
N LEU A 92 13.16 -4.66 4.79
CA LEU A 92 12.75 -6.04 4.65
C LEU A 92 12.00 -6.32 3.33
N GLY A 93 11.61 -5.29 2.59
CA GLY A 93 10.95 -5.42 1.28
C GLY A 93 9.46 -5.07 1.26
N PHE A 94 8.99 -4.26 2.22
CA PHE A 94 7.61 -3.80 2.27
C PHE A 94 7.53 -2.31 1.91
N ILE A 95 6.65 -1.92 1.00
CA ILE A 95 6.42 -0.50 0.68
C ILE A 95 5.06 -0.05 1.23
N PRO A 96 4.99 1.04 2.01
CA PRO A 96 3.71 1.57 2.47
C PRO A 96 2.94 2.13 1.27
N ILE A 97 1.65 1.86 1.22
CA ILE A 97 0.76 2.41 0.19
C ILE A 97 -0.50 3.03 0.77
N GLY A 98 -0.85 2.70 2.01
CA GLY A 98 -2.11 3.15 2.61
C GLY A 98 -1.98 3.43 4.10
N ALA A 99 -2.78 4.35 4.58
CA ALA A 99 -3.03 4.57 6.01
C ALA A 99 -4.44 4.13 6.37
N CYS A 100 -4.67 3.79 7.65
CA CYS A 100 -6.03 3.58 8.16
C CYS A 100 -6.82 4.89 8.15
N ALA A 101 -7.98 4.90 7.47
CA ALA A 101 -8.86 6.07 7.38
C ALA A 101 -9.43 6.51 8.74
N TYR A 102 -9.59 5.57 9.68
CA TYR A 102 -10.12 5.83 11.02
C TYR A 102 -9.05 6.18 12.05
N GLY A 103 -7.77 6.24 11.64
CA GLY A 103 -6.67 6.59 12.54
C GLY A 103 -6.34 5.52 13.57
N SER A 104 -6.57 4.24 13.27
CA SER A 104 -6.15 3.14 14.16
C SER A 104 -4.64 3.09 14.38
N GLY A 105 -3.87 3.64 13.43
CA GLY A 105 -2.41 3.71 13.47
C GLY A 105 -1.70 2.65 12.64
N ASP A 106 -2.40 1.61 12.17
CA ASP A 106 -1.78 0.52 11.40
C ASP A 106 -1.79 0.81 9.89
N PRO A 107 -0.63 0.99 9.24
CA PRO A 107 -0.58 1.25 7.81
C PRO A 107 -0.65 -0.04 6.99
N TYR A 108 -0.96 0.13 5.71
CA TYR A 108 -1.06 -0.93 4.72
C TYR A 108 0.14 -0.88 3.76
N PHE A 109 0.72 -2.05 3.51
CA PHE A 109 1.93 -2.21 2.74
C PHE A 109 1.75 -3.25 1.63
N LEU A 110 2.56 -3.14 0.58
CA LEU A 110 2.75 -4.21 -0.39
C LEU A 110 3.97 -5.04 0.00
N ASP A 111 3.81 -6.36 0.05
CA ASP A 111 4.91 -7.29 0.27
C ASP A 111 5.63 -7.60 -1.05
N LEU A 112 6.75 -6.93 -1.30
CA LEU A 112 7.52 -7.06 -2.54
C LEU A 112 8.59 -8.16 -2.47
N ARG A 113 8.76 -8.82 -1.33
CA ARG A 113 9.77 -9.90 -1.15
C ARG A 113 9.62 -11.04 -2.17
N PRO A 114 8.41 -11.46 -2.58
CA PRO A 114 8.25 -12.48 -3.62
C PRO A 114 8.73 -12.04 -5.01
N GLY A 115 8.95 -10.74 -5.25
CA GLY A 115 9.32 -10.20 -6.56
C GLY A 115 8.21 -10.26 -7.61
N ALA A 116 6.96 -10.51 -7.20
CA ALA A 116 5.82 -10.59 -8.10
C ALA A 116 5.28 -9.20 -8.46
N ALA A 117 4.79 -9.04 -9.70
CA ALA A 117 4.10 -7.82 -10.16
C ALA A 117 2.67 -7.67 -9.60
N ASP A 118 2.24 -8.60 -8.75
CA ASP A 118 0.91 -8.62 -8.13
C ASP A 118 1.05 -9.05 -6.65
N PRO A 119 1.77 -8.25 -5.85
CA PRO A 119 2.15 -8.63 -4.48
C PRO A 119 0.94 -8.67 -3.54
N PRO A 120 1.02 -9.38 -2.42
CA PRO A 120 0.04 -9.27 -1.35
C PRO A 120 -0.09 -7.84 -0.81
N LEU A 121 -1.32 -7.46 -0.47
CA LEU A 121 -1.58 -6.32 0.41
C LEU A 121 -1.60 -6.81 1.85
N VAL A 122 -0.86 -6.15 2.72
CA VAL A 122 -0.75 -6.51 4.14
C VAL A 122 -1.02 -5.31 5.03
N ARG A 123 -1.48 -5.56 6.25
CA ARG A 123 -1.53 -4.60 7.35
C ARG A 123 -0.34 -4.86 8.27
N VAL A 124 0.35 -3.80 8.67
CA VAL A 124 1.54 -3.90 9.52
C VAL A 124 1.21 -3.22 10.85
N PRO A 125 0.95 -3.98 11.92
CA PRO A 125 0.55 -3.38 13.19
C PRO A 125 1.65 -2.51 13.83
N HIS A 126 1.30 -1.33 14.32
CA HIS A 126 2.27 -0.39 14.90
C HIS A 126 2.85 -0.90 16.23
N ASP A 127 2.08 -1.70 16.98
CA ASP A 127 2.46 -2.20 18.32
C ASP A 127 3.77 -3.00 18.33
N PHE A 128 4.18 -3.57 17.21
CA PHE A 128 5.41 -4.39 17.10
C PHE A 128 6.63 -3.62 16.62
N ALA A 129 6.50 -2.33 16.28
CA ALA A 129 7.60 -1.50 15.81
C ALA A 129 8.57 -1.03 16.91
N VAL A 130 8.27 -1.34 18.18
CA VAL A 130 9.15 -1.10 19.33
C VAL A 130 10.18 -2.21 19.54
N GLU A 131 10.05 -3.33 18.83
CA GLU A 131 10.97 -4.46 18.91
C GLU A 131 12.27 -4.15 18.15
N GLN A 132 13.38 -4.78 18.57
CA GLN A 132 14.69 -4.60 17.89
C GLN A 132 14.63 -5.00 16.41
N GLN A 133 13.77 -5.96 16.08
CA GLN A 133 13.45 -6.36 14.71
C GLN A 133 11.94 -6.59 14.63
N TYR A 134 11.32 -6.08 13.57
CA TYR A 134 9.90 -6.28 13.37
C TYR A 134 9.57 -7.78 13.18
N PRO A 135 8.68 -8.37 14.00
CA PRO A 135 8.33 -9.78 13.93
C PRO A 135 7.43 -10.05 12.71
N LEU A 136 8.01 -10.55 11.61
CA LEU A 136 7.30 -10.79 10.35
C LEU A 136 6.03 -11.66 10.46
N GLY A 137 5.96 -12.55 11.46
CA GLY A 137 4.77 -13.36 11.74
C GLY A 137 3.57 -12.59 12.31
N ARG A 138 3.75 -11.29 12.64
CA ARG A 138 2.70 -10.37 13.08
C ARG A 138 2.11 -9.53 11.94
N ILE A 139 2.71 -9.56 10.77
CA ILE A 139 2.17 -8.89 9.59
C ILE A 139 0.92 -9.64 9.13
N GLU A 140 -0.18 -8.92 8.99
CA GLU A 140 -1.48 -9.48 8.67
C GLU A 140 -1.72 -9.41 7.17
N VAL A 141 -1.97 -10.55 6.53
CA VAL A 141 -2.36 -10.55 5.12
C VAL A 141 -3.78 -10.03 5.01
N VAL A 142 -3.96 -8.98 4.21
CA VAL A 142 -5.29 -8.43 3.87
C VAL A 142 -5.83 -9.14 2.64
N THR A 143 -5.02 -9.19 1.58
CA THR A 143 -5.30 -9.99 0.38
C THR A 143 -4.01 -10.60 -0.14
N GLY A 144 -4.10 -11.80 -0.73
CA GLY A 144 -2.93 -12.47 -1.31
C GLY A 144 -2.36 -11.80 -2.57
N THR A 145 -3.10 -10.86 -3.17
CA THR A 145 -2.69 -10.10 -4.37
C THR A 145 -3.34 -8.72 -4.38
N LEU A 146 -2.64 -7.71 -4.87
CA LEU A 146 -3.16 -6.35 -5.04
C LEU A 146 -4.33 -6.31 -6.04
N SER A 147 -4.28 -7.11 -7.11
CA SER A 147 -5.43 -7.26 -8.00
C SER A 147 -6.65 -7.85 -7.30
N GLY A 148 -6.45 -8.81 -6.38
CA GLY A 148 -7.51 -9.36 -5.55
C GLY A 148 -8.14 -8.34 -4.62
N PHE A 149 -7.36 -7.39 -4.09
CA PHE A 149 -7.88 -6.23 -3.37
C PHE A 149 -8.75 -5.36 -4.28
N PHE A 150 -8.24 -4.88 -5.42
CA PHE A 150 -9.03 -4.03 -6.34
C PHE A 150 -10.30 -4.71 -6.87
N ALA A 151 -10.31 -6.04 -6.98
CA ALA A 151 -11.48 -6.78 -7.43
C ALA A 151 -12.62 -6.82 -6.39
N LYS A 152 -12.31 -6.68 -5.10
CA LYS A 152 -13.25 -6.85 -3.99
C LYS A 152 -13.51 -5.56 -3.21
N ALA A 153 -12.59 -4.60 -3.26
CA ALA A 153 -12.73 -3.32 -2.58
C ALA A 153 -13.76 -2.43 -3.27
N SER A 154 -14.43 -1.60 -2.47
CA SER A 154 -15.27 -0.50 -2.94
C SER A 154 -14.60 0.84 -2.67
N LEU A 155 -14.92 1.84 -3.47
CA LEU A 155 -14.50 3.21 -3.20
C LEU A 155 -15.36 3.81 -2.10
N SER A 156 -14.73 4.51 -1.16
CA SER A 156 -15.41 5.28 -0.12
C SER A 156 -15.18 6.78 -0.28
N VAL A 157 -16.05 7.57 0.35
CA VAL A 157 -16.13 9.04 0.22
C VAL A 157 -15.29 9.71 1.30
#